data_AF-S4Y266-F1
#
_entry.id   AF-S4Y266-F1
#
_cell.length_a   1.000
_cell.length_b   1.000
_cell.length_c   1.000
_cell.angle_alpha   90.00
_cell.angle_beta   90.00
_cell.angle_gamma   90.00
#
_symmetry.space_group_name_H-M   'P 1'
#
loop_
_entity.id
_entity.type
_entity.pdbx_description
1 polymer ?
#
loop_
_entity_poly.entity_id
_entity_poly.type
_entity_poly.pdbx_seq_one_letter_code
_entity_poly.pdbx_strand_id
1 'polypeptide(L)'
;MARGKTPRALLAQKQDRLDWKRFGFLENLLIFCAKERRSVPPESRVKFGISSKIKDEGVCVLFGVDRERDPLMRGRGVARPDYLVLYASRERCLVTIIEMKGTDRHKLEHGIDQIKALRDRLREEIEAHLPGACGGMVKFQGILLTPFNADIPRAKIQREAASGFTILPLQYGQKAELYRYVRTELRSTDRYVHEKLPRDADELNFIEKILVHAALPERIEGALPAAKLGSGIDVHYARPDDGHDEDHAALIADRTGAQIATPARCAGFRRKIEDELRHLGLRYARLQFTSVP
;
A
#
# COMPACT_ATOMS: atom_id res chain seq x y z
N MET A 1 15.19 31.19 0.44
CA MET A 1 14.98 30.00 -0.40
C MET A 1 16.17 29.88 -1.32
N ALA A 2 16.93 28.78 -1.28
CA ALA A 2 17.78 28.46 -2.42
C ALA A 2 16.88 28.41 -3.67
N ARG A 3 17.34 28.89 -4.83
CA ARG A 3 16.62 28.72 -6.10
C ARG A 3 16.48 27.21 -6.36
N GLY A 4 15.43 26.59 -5.83
CA GLY A 4 15.40 25.14 -5.63
C GLY A 4 13.99 24.65 -5.86
N LYS A 5 13.76 24.14 -7.07
CA LYS A 5 12.70 23.25 -7.58
C LYS A 5 11.42 23.17 -6.74
N THR A 6 10.32 23.63 -7.35
CA THR A 6 8.95 23.48 -6.84
C THR A 6 8.61 22.01 -6.53
N PRO A 7 7.68 21.70 -5.61
CA PRO A 7 7.18 20.35 -5.38
C PRO A 7 6.84 19.58 -6.66
N ARG A 8 6.18 20.24 -7.64
CA ARG A 8 5.88 19.63 -8.93
C ARG A 8 7.14 19.32 -9.74
N ALA A 9 8.14 20.19 -9.73
CA ALA A 9 9.43 19.95 -10.37
C ALA A 9 10.23 18.81 -9.71
N LEU A 10 10.11 18.64 -8.39
CA LEU A 10 10.68 17.51 -7.66
C LEU A 10 10.00 16.20 -8.04
N LEU A 11 8.66 16.20 -8.10
CA LEU A 11 7.88 15.05 -8.52
C LEU A 11 8.26 14.60 -9.94
N ALA A 12 8.41 15.54 -10.88
CA ALA A 12 8.80 15.24 -12.26
C ALA A 12 10.20 14.61 -12.40
N GLN A 13 11.05 14.74 -11.38
CA GLN A 13 12.40 14.15 -11.35
C GLN A 13 12.46 12.82 -10.59
N LYS A 14 11.33 12.37 -10.01
CA LYS A 14 11.26 11.12 -9.27
C LYS A 14 11.67 9.96 -10.16
N GLN A 15 12.66 9.22 -9.70
CA GLN A 15 13.07 7.97 -10.31
C GLN A 15 12.29 6.83 -9.66
N ASP A 16 11.98 5.80 -10.46
CA ASP A 16 11.43 4.56 -9.93
C ASP A 16 12.54 3.72 -9.28
N ARG A 17 13.06 4.21 -8.14
CA ARG A 17 14.11 3.54 -7.35
C ARG A 17 14.00 3.85 -5.86
N LEU A 18 14.09 2.83 -5.02
CA LEU A 18 14.09 2.99 -3.56
C LEU A 18 15.30 3.78 -3.06
N ASP A 19 15.07 4.72 -2.13
CA ASP A 19 16.11 5.53 -1.48
C ASP A 19 16.16 5.28 0.04
N TRP A 20 16.98 4.31 0.42
CA TRP A 20 17.17 3.90 1.81
C TRP A 20 18.13 4.79 2.59
N LYS A 21 18.77 5.77 1.93
CA LYS A 21 19.55 6.79 2.64
C LYS A 21 18.63 7.85 3.21
N ARG A 22 17.52 8.14 2.51
CA ARG A 22 16.57 9.19 2.89
C ARG A 22 15.34 8.67 3.63
N PHE A 23 14.90 7.46 3.29
CA PHE A 23 13.62 6.92 3.72
C PHE A 23 13.75 5.57 4.43
N GLY A 24 12.90 5.34 5.43
CA GLY A 24 12.69 4.06 6.10
C GLY A 24 11.89 3.08 5.25
N PHE A 25 11.54 1.91 5.82
CA PHE A 25 10.85 0.85 5.08
C PHE A 25 9.45 1.26 4.63
N LEU A 26 8.62 1.79 5.54
CA LEU A 26 7.25 2.22 5.22
C LEU A 26 7.21 3.40 4.25
N GLU A 27 8.14 4.34 4.39
CA GLU A 27 8.28 5.46 3.46
C GLU A 27 8.69 4.97 2.07
N ASN A 28 9.65 4.04 1.96
CA ASN A 28 10.02 3.45 0.66
C ASN A 28 8.84 2.71 0.00
N LEU A 29 8.06 1.96 0.80
CA LEU A 29 6.84 1.31 0.32
C LEU A 29 5.83 2.33 -0.24
N LEU A 30 5.53 3.40 0.52
CA LEU A 30 4.56 4.42 0.12
C LEU A 30 5.02 5.24 -1.08
N ILE A 31 6.30 5.61 -1.12
CA ILE A 31 6.82 6.52 -2.15
C ILE A 31 7.06 5.78 -3.46
N PHE A 32 7.65 4.58 -3.43
CA PHE A 32 8.18 3.97 -4.65
C PHE A 32 7.48 2.68 -5.07
N CYS A 33 6.82 1.96 -4.16
CA CYS A 33 6.21 0.67 -4.53
C CYS A 33 4.77 0.77 -5.03
N ALA A 34 4.08 1.92 -4.84
CA ALA A 34 2.70 2.10 -5.24
C ALA A 34 2.52 2.00 -6.77
N LYS A 35 1.50 1.27 -7.22
CA LYS A 35 1.24 0.99 -8.64
C LYS A 35 0.12 1.90 -9.15
N GLU A 36 0.32 2.45 -10.35
CA GLU A 36 -0.65 3.30 -11.06
C GLU A 36 -1.96 2.61 -11.40
N ARG A 37 -1.92 1.29 -11.60
CA ARG A 37 -3.07 0.48 -11.97
C ARG A 37 -3.30 -0.61 -10.96
N ARG A 38 -4.56 -0.95 -10.72
CA ARG A 38 -4.91 -2.10 -9.89
C ARG A 38 -4.92 -3.40 -10.68
N SER A 39 -3.90 -3.61 -11.50
CA SER A 39 -3.73 -4.82 -12.30
C SER A 39 -2.26 -5.11 -12.50
N VAL A 40 -1.91 -6.38 -12.51
CA VAL A 40 -0.53 -6.83 -12.70
C VAL A 40 -0.37 -7.56 -14.04
N PRO A 41 0.81 -7.47 -14.68
CA PRO A 41 1.10 -8.26 -15.86
C PRO A 41 1.15 -9.76 -15.52
N PRO A 42 1.13 -10.64 -16.54
CA PRO A 42 1.28 -12.07 -16.31
C PRO A 42 2.69 -12.44 -15.83
N GLU A 43 2.78 -13.13 -14.70
CA GLU A 43 4.00 -13.71 -14.15
C GLU A 43 3.70 -15.14 -13.72
N SER A 44 4.57 -16.11 -14.05
CA SER A 44 4.33 -17.54 -13.73
C SER A 44 2.97 -18.09 -14.22
N ARG A 45 2.46 -17.57 -15.36
CA ARG A 45 1.10 -17.83 -15.90
C ARG A 45 -0.05 -17.31 -15.02
N VAL A 46 0.29 -16.52 -14.02
CA VAL A 46 -0.64 -15.90 -13.07
C VAL A 46 -0.73 -14.40 -13.37
N LYS A 47 -1.94 -13.82 -13.32
CA LYS A 47 -2.26 -12.41 -13.50
C LYS A 47 -3.55 -12.10 -12.77
N PHE A 48 -3.62 -10.92 -12.16
CA PHE A 48 -4.83 -10.46 -11.48
C PHE A 48 -5.12 -8.98 -11.73
N GLY A 49 -6.31 -8.57 -11.33
CA GLY A 49 -6.57 -7.17 -11.01
C GLY A 49 -7.61 -7.03 -9.89
N ILE A 50 -7.82 -5.81 -9.44
CA ILE A 50 -8.84 -5.39 -8.47
C ILE A 50 -9.74 -4.35 -9.15
N SER A 51 -11.05 -4.59 -9.22
CA SER A 51 -12.01 -3.71 -9.89
C SER A 51 -11.99 -2.25 -9.43
N SER A 52 -12.29 -1.34 -10.35
CA SER A 52 -12.50 0.10 -10.11
C SER A 52 -13.65 0.41 -9.14
N LYS A 53 -14.64 -0.48 -8.99
CA LYS A 53 -15.75 -0.34 -8.03
C LYS A 53 -15.29 -0.05 -6.59
N ILE A 54 -14.07 -0.48 -6.24
CA ILE A 54 -13.52 -0.27 -4.90
C ILE A 54 -13.28 1.21 -4.55
N LYS A 55 -13.15 2.09 -5.55
CA LYS A 55 -12.82 3.50 -5.35
C LYS A 55 -13.89 4.26 -4.56
N ASP A 56 -15.15 3.82 -4.66
CA ASP A 56 -16.30 4.43 -3.97
C ASP A 56 -16.52 3.85 -2.56
N GLU A 57 -15.73 2.84 -2.17
CA GLU A 57 -15.93 2.07 -0.93
C GLU A 57 -14.79 2.25 0.09
N GLY A 58 -13.70 2.92 -0.30
CA GLY A 58 -12.52 3.13 0.53
C GLY A 58 -11.28 3.48 -0.27
N VAL A 59 -10.12 3.42 0.38
CA VAL A 59 -8.80 3.57 -0.24
C VAL A 59 -8.20 2.18 -0.47
N CYS A 60 -7.92 1.82 -1.71
CA CYS A 60 -7.28 0.59 -2.15
C CYS A 60 -6.05 0.88 -3.00
N VAL A 61 -4.86 0.62 -2.46
CA VAL A 61 -3.57 0.80 -3.15
C VAL A 61 -2.89 -0.55 -3.35
N LEU A 62 -2.48 -0.82 -4.59
CA LEU A 62 -1.64 -1.97 -4.94
C LEU A 62 -0.17 -1.54 -4.93
N PHE A 63 0.68 -2.35 -4.31
CA PHE A 63 2.12 -2.17 -4.26
C PHE A 63 2.83 -3.36 -4.92
N GLY A 64 3.82 -3.08 -5.77
CA GLY A 64 4.77 -4.09 -6.25
C GLY A 64 6.01 -4.07 -5.38
N VAL A 65 6.27 -5.16 -4.65
CA VAL A 65 7.30 -5.19 -3.59
C VAL A 65 8.50 -6.09 -3.95
N ASP A 66 8.31 -7.12 -4.79
CA ASP A 66 9.42 -7.83 -5.45
C ASP A 66 9.85 -7.09 -6.71
N ARG A 67 10.61 -6.01 -6.52
CA ARG A 67 11.19 -5.22 -7.60
C ARG A 67 12.50 -5.84 -8.04
N GLU A 68 12.64 -6.18 -9.32
CA GLU A 68 13.78 -6.96 -9.85
C GLU A 68 15.16 -6.39 -9.46
N ARG A 69 15.32 -5.06 -9.54
CA ARG A 69 16.61 -4.38 -9.32
C ARG A 69 16.78 -3.87 -7.89
N ASP A 70 15.69 -3.56 -7.21
CA ASP A 70 15.70 -2.90 -5.91
C ASP A 70 14.50 -3.35 -5.06
N PRO A 71 14.46 -4.62 -4.65
CA PRO A 71 13.34 -5.17 -3.88
C PRO A 71 13.21 -4.49 -2.53
N LEU A 72 11.98 -4.39 -2.04
CA LEU A 72 11.70 -3.81 -0.73
C LEU A 72 12.32 -4.67 0.40
N MET A 73 12.23 -5.99 0.26
CA MET A 73 12.85 -6.98 1.16
C MET A 73 14.28 -7.31 0.70
N ARG A 74 15.27 -6.72 1.36
CA ARG A 74 16.70 -6.79 0.98
C ARG A 74 17.46 -7.93 1.67
N GLY A 75 18.44 -8.50 0.96
CA GLY A 75 19.34 -9.52 1.46
C GLY A 75 19.37 -10.77 0.55
N ARG A 76 20.46 -11.54 0.65
CA ARG A 76 20.59 -12.82 -0.05
C ARG A 76 19.73 -13.87 0.64
N GLY A 77 18.91 -14.59 -0.12
CA GLY A 77 18.03 -15.65 0.41
C GLY A 77 16.83 -15.14 1.21
N VAL A 78 16.57 -13.83 1.21
CA VAL A 78 15.38 -13.26 1.85
C VAL A 78 14.15 -13.58 1.01
N ALA A 79 13.09 -14.02 1.69
CA ALA A 79 11.80 -14.33 1.06
C ALA A 79 11.09 -13.02 0.69
N ARG A 80 10.83 -12.83 -0.62
CA ARG A 80 10.25 -11.59 -1.17
C ARG A 80 8.91 -11.91 -1.79
N PRO A 81 7.78 -11.43 -1.24
CA PRO A 81 6.51 -11.65 -1.90
C PRO A 81 6.33 -10.69 -3.09
N ASP A 82 5.49 -11.06 -4.05
CA ASP A 82 5.36 -10.30 -5.29
C ASP A 82 4.64 -8.95 -5.06
N TYR A 83 3.49 -9.00 -4.37
CA TYR A 83 2.56 -7.87 -4.28
C TYR A 83 1.97 -7.68 -2.87
N LEU A 84 1.56 -6.45 -2.60
CA LEU A 84 0.82 -6.07 -1.40
C LEU A 84 -0.38 -5.19 -1.78
N VAL A 85 -1.53 -5.41 -1.17
CA VAL A 85 -2.70 -4.56 -1.31
C VAL A 85 -3.08 -4.01 0.05
N LEU A 86 -3.15 -2.69 0.17
CA LEU A 86 -3.75 -2.00 1.30
C LEU A 86 -5.18 -1.64 0.94
N TYR A 87 -6.14 -2.06 1.74
CA TYR A 87 -7.53 -1.60 1.68
C TYR A 87 -7.95 -0.98 3.00
N ALA A 88 -8.26 0.30 3.01
CA ALA A 88 -8.77 1.03 4.15
C ALA A 88 -10.20 1.50 3.88
N SER A 89 -11.09 1.21 4.83
CA SER A 89 -12.48 1.69 4.84
C SER A 89 -12.84 2.16 6.25
N ARG A 90 -14.07 2.64 6.43
CA ARG A 90 -14.60 3.06 7.73
C ARG A 90 -14.44 1.99 8.83
N GLU A 91 -14.55 0.72 8.48
CA GLU A 91 -14.62 -0.39 9.44
C GLU A 91 -13.29 -1.09 9.67
N ARG A 92 -12.40 -1.08 8.68
CA ARG A 92 -11.24 -1.97 8.66
C ARG A 92 -10.10 -1.43 7.83
N CYS A 93 -8.90 -1.83 8.20
CA CYS A 93 -7.68 -1.66 7.41
C CYS A 93 -7.09 -3.05 7.16
N LEU A 94 -7.20 -3.52 5.92
CA LEU A 94 -6.72 -4.83 5.48
C LEU A 94 -5.41 -4.68 4.70
N VAL A 95 -4.44 -5.50 5.07
CA VAL A 95 -3.16 -5.63 4.37
C VAL A 95 -3.10 -7.04 3.81
N THR A 96 -3.36 -7.16 2.51
CA THR A 96 -3.38 -8.43 1.78
C THR A 96 -2.06 -8.63 1.04
N ILE A 97 -1.25 -9.58 1.48
CA ILE A 97 0.01 -9.93 0.81
C ILE A 97 -0.29 -11.02 -0.22
N ILE A 98 0.08 -10.79 -1.47
CA ILE A 98 -0.26 -11.66 -2.59
C ILE A 98 1.02 -12.25 -3.15
N GLU A 99 1.07 -13.58 -3.19
CA GLU A 99 2.14 -14.33 -3.83
C GLU A 99 1.59 -15.11 -5.01
N MET A 100 2.23 -14.98 -6.17
CA MET A 100 1.87 -15.65 -7.40
C MET A 100 2.84 -16.79 -7.69
N LYS A 101 2.35 -18.03 -7.63
CA LYS A 101 3.18 -19.21 -7.92
C LYS A 101 2.55 -20.07 -9.00
N GLY A 102 3.41 -20.82 -9.69
CA GLY A 102 3.00 -21.88 -10.61
C GLY A 102 2.40 -23.09 -9.86
N THR A 103 2.61 -24.28 -10.39
CA THR A 103 1.93 -25.49 -9.90
C THR A 103 2.74 -26.33 -8.91
N ASP A 104 4.03 -26.01 -8.73
CA ASP A 104 4.99 -26.80 -7.96
C ASP A 104 4.82 -26.61 -6.43
N ARG A 105 4.70 -27.72 -5.70
CA ARG A 105 4.46 -27.72 -4.24
C ARG A 105 5.56 -27.03 -3.45
N HIS A 106 6.83 -27.29 -3.76
CA HIS A 106 7.95 -26.69 -3.02
C HIS A 106 8.00 -25.17 -3.21
N LYS A 107 7.74 -24.70 -4.42
CA LYS A 107 7.59 -23.26 -4.71
C LYS A 107 6.40 -22.65 -3.99
N LEU A 108 5.30 -23.39 -3.85
CA LEU A 108 4.10 -22.94 -3.11
C LEU A 108 4.36 -22.87 -1.61
N GLU A 109 5.07 -23.84 -1.03
CA GLU A 109 5.49 -23.79 0.37
C GLU A 109 6.42 -22.61 0.63
N HIS A 110 7.35 -22.32 -0.27
CA HIS A 110 8.19 -21.13 -0.19
C HIS A 110 7.37 -19.84 -0.33
N GLY A 111 6.35 -19.83 -1.20
CA GLY A 111 5.41 -18.72 -1.33
C GLY A 111 4.72 -18.35 -0.02
N ILE A 112 4.35 -19.34 0.78
CA ILE A 112 3.81 -19.11 2.13
C ILE A 112 4.84 -18.43 3.04
N ASP A 113 6.12 -18.81 2.96
CA ASP A 113 7.18 -18.17 3.75
C ASP A 113 7.43 -16.73 3.31
N GLN A 114 7.37 -16.44 2.01
CA GLN A 114 7.46 -15.07 1.46
C GLN A 114 6.33 -14.18 2.00
N ILE A 115 5.09 -14.67 1.99
CA ILE A 115 3.93 -13.97 2.55
C ILE A 115 4.16 -13.66 4.04
N LYS A 116 4.58 -14.66 4.83
CA LYS A 116 4.81 -14.49 6.27
C LYS A 116 5.94 -13.51 6.58
N ALA A 117 7.04 -13.59 5.84
CA ALA A 117 8.20 -12.74 6.06
C ALA A 117 7.83 -11.26 5.91
N LEU A 118 7.05 -10.91 4.87
CA LEU A 118 6.60 -9.53 4.71
C LEU A 118 5.56 -9.13 5.76
N ARG A 119 4.64 -10.03 6.16
CA ARG A 119 3.70 -9.77 7.27
C ARG A 119 4.46 -9.39 8.53
N ASP A 120 5.42 -10.21 8.92
CA ASP A 120 6.18 -10.01 10.16
C ASP A 120 6.97 -8.71 10.10
N ARG A 121 7.64 -8.44 8.96
CA ARG A 121 8.34 -7.18 8.73
C ARG A 121 7.43 -5.96 8.80
N LEU A 122 6.27 -6.00 8.15
CA LEU A 122 5.30 -4.91 8.18
C LEU A 122 4.75 -4.68 9.59
N ARG A 123 4.46 -5.75 10.33
CA ARG A 123 3.99 -5.64 11.72
C ARG A 123 5.05 -4.95 12.59
N GLU A 124 6.30 -5.39 12.51
CA GLU A 124 7.42 -4.77 13.24
C GLU A 124 7.54 -3.27 12.90
N GLU A 125 7.51 -2.92 11.63
CA GLU A 125 7.61 -1.52 11.18
C GLU A 125 6.44 -0.66 11.65
N ILE A 126 5.21 -1.18 11.59
CA ILE A 126 4.02 -0.48 12.09
C ILE A 126 4.11 -0.28 13.61
N GLU A 127 4.50 -1.30 14.37
CA GLU A 127 4.64 -1.21 15.83
C GLU A 127 5.79 -0.29 16.27
N ALA A 128 6.87 -0.25 15.49
CA ALA A 128 8.03 0.59 15.76
C ALA A 128 7.77 2.06 15.44
N HIS A 129 7.05 2.35 14.35
CA HIS A 129 7.04 3.70 13.75
C HIS A 129 5.67 4.37 13.69
N LEU A 130 4.55 3.68 13.88
CA LEU A 130 3.21 4.27 13.79
C LEU A 130 2.52 4.33 15.16
N PRO A 131 1.45 5.15 15.30
CA PRO A 131 0.72 5.22 16.56
C PRO A 131 0.17 3.84 16.95
N GLY A 132 0.23 3.49 18.25
CA GLY A 132 -0.25 2.18 18.73
C GLY A 132 -1.72 1.88 18.38
N ALA A 133 -2.52 2.93 18.16
CA ALA A 133 -3.89 2.83 17.64
C ALA A 133 -3.97 2.13 16.27
N CYS A 134 -2.96 2.30 15.41
CA CYS A 134 -2.88 1.69 14.10
C CYS A 134 -2.70 0.17 14.20
N GLY A 135 -1.89 -0.30 15.15
CA GLY A 135 -1.60 -1.74 15.32
C GLY A 135 -2.84 -2.59 15.58
N GLY A 136 -3.83 -2.06 16.31
CA GLY A 136 -5.11 -2.76 16.56
C GLY A 136 -6.09 -2.74 15.36
N MET A 137 -5.94 -1.77 14.45
CA MET A 137 -6.83 -1.59 13.30
C MET A 137 -6.39 -2.36 12.06
N VAL A 138 -5.07 -2.60 11.92
CA VAL A 138 -4.50 -3.29 10.76
C VAL A 138 -4.64 -4.80 10.93
N LYS A 139 -5.27 -5.43 9.94
CA LYS A 139 -5.40 -6.88 9.85
C LYS A 139 -4.62 -7.38 8.64
N PHE A 140 -3.72 -8.33 8.88
CA PHE A 140 -2.92 -8.95 7.84
C PHE A 140 -3.58 -10.23 7.34
N GLN A 141 -3.55 -10.43 6.04
CA GLN A 141 -3.99 -11.66 5.39
C GLN A 141 -3.13 -11.97 4.16
N GLY A 142 -3.13 -13.23 3.74
CA GLY A 142 -2.35 -13.69 2.59
C GLY A 142 -3.23 -14.28 1.49
N ILE A 143 -2.83 -14.10 0.24
CA ILE A 143 -3.36 -14.83 -0.90
C ILE A 143 -2.21 -15.55 -1.58
N LEU A 144 -2.32 -16.87 -1.68
CA LEU A 144 -1.46 -17.67 -2.56
C LEU A 144 -2.21 -17.90 -3.86
N LEU A 145 -1.88 -17.12 -4.88
CA LEU A 145 -2.57 -17.11 -6.17
C LEU A 145 -1.90 -18.07 -7.13
N THR A 146 -2.66 -19.04 -7.66
CA THR A 146 -2.09 -20.16 -8.43
C THR A 146 -2.99 -20.60 -9.60
N PRO A 147 -2.45 -21.31 -10.59
CA PRO A 147 -3.25 -22.06 -11.55
C PRO A 147 -4.13 -23.11 -10.89
N PHE A 148 -5.21 -23.52 -11.56
CA PHE A 148 -6.20 -24.48 -11.05
C PHE A 148 -5.63 -25.86 -10.70
N ASN A 149 -4.56 -26.29 -11.37
CA ASN A 149 -3.92 -27.60 -11.18
C ASN A 149 -2.72 -27.60 -10.22
N ALA A 150 -2.55 -26.55 -9.42
CA ALA A 150 -1.45 -26.44 -8.46
C ALA A 150 -1.60 -27.41 -7.27
N ASP A 151 -0.48 -27.99 -6.79
CA ASP A 151 -0.48 -28.83 -5.58
C ASP A 151 -0.40 -27.97 -4.31
N ILE A 152 -1.56 -27.60 -3.79
CA ILE A 152 -1.67 -26.68 -2.65
C ILE A 152 -1.16 -27.33 -1.35
N PRO A 153 -0.18 -26.72 -0.65
CA PRO A 153 0.35 -27.24 0.61
C PRO A 153 -0.61 -26.98 1.79
N ARG A 154 -1.75 -27.66 1.79
CA ARG A 154 -2.87 -27.47 2.75
C ARG A 154 -2.45 -27.53 4.22
N ALA A 155 -1.58 -28.47 4.57
CA ALA A 155 -1.10 -28.63 5.95
C ALA A 155 -0.32 -27.41 6.46
N LYS A 156 0.48 -26.76 5.59
CA LYS A 156 1.20 -25.53 5.96
C LYS A 156 0.22 -24.36 6.11
N ILE A 157 -0.73 -24.22 5.18
CA ILE A 157 -1.78 -23.18 5.24
C ILE A 157 -2.62 -23.31 6.53
N GLN A 158 -3.02 -24.52 6.89
CA GLN A 158 -3.79 -24.77 8.12
C GLN A 158 -3.01 -24.41 9.38
N ARG A 159 -1.69 -24.67 9.42
CA ARG A 159 -0.84 -24.26 10.53
C ARG A 159 -0.76 -22.74 10.69
N GLU A 160 -0.67 -22.00 9.58
CA GLU A 160 -0.70 -20.52 9.64
C GLU A 160 -2.06 -19.98 10.06
N ALA A 161 -3.15 -20.58 9.59
CA ALA A 161 -4.48 -20.20 10.04
C ALA A 161 -4.67 -20.45 11.54
N ALA A 162 -4.16 -21.57 12.06
CA ALA A 162 -4.18 -21.88 13.50
C ALA A 162 -3.35 -20.91 14.35
N SER A 163 -2.34 -20.26 13.76
CA SER A 163 -1.57 -19.19 14.42
C SER A 163 -2.19 -17.80 14.26
N GLY A 164 -3.41 -17.72 13.71
CA GLY A 164 -4.16 -16.47 13.55
C GLY A 164 -3.85 -15.70 12.26
N PHE A 165 -3.18 -16.32 11.28
CA PHE A 165 -2.89 -15.70 10.00
C PHE A 165 -3.48 -16.47 8.82
N THR A 166 -4.59 -15.96 8.30
CA THR A 166 -5.27 -16.57 7.16
C THR A 166 -4.50 -16.34 5.87
N ILE A 167 -4.03 -17.43 5.26
CA ILE A 167 -3.55 -17.46 3.87
C ILE A 167 -4.56 -18.24 3.04
N LEU A 168 -5.17 -17.59 2.05
CA LEU A 168 -6.16 -18.21 1.17
C LEU A 168 -5.49 -18.65 -0.13
N PRO A 169 -5.47 -19.96 -0.46
CA PRO A 169 -5.07 -20.41 -1.78
C PRO A 169 -6.21 -20.12 -2.78
N LEU A 170 -5.95 -19.25 -3.75
CA LEU A 170 -6.90 -18.95 -4.83
C LEU A 170 -6.41 -19.58 -6.13
N GLN A 171 -7.12 -20.63 -6.54
CA GLN A 171 -6.89 -21.38 -7.77
C GLN A 171 -7.81 -20.86 -8.88
N TYR A 172 -7.26 -20.48 -10.03
CA TYR A 172 -8.05 -19.92 -11.14
C TYR A 172 -7.43 -20.23 -12.53
N GLY A 173 -8.19 -19.95 -13.60
CA GLY A 173 -7.87 -20.42 -14.96
C GLY A 173 -7.14 -19.43 -15.90
N GLN A 174 -7.41 -18.12 -15.84
CA GLN A 174 -6.85 -17.15 -16.80
C GLN A 174 -6.47 -15.79 -16.21
N LYS A 175 -7.45 -15.02 -15.71
CA LYS A 175 -7.23 -13.76 -14.96
C LYS A 175 -8.04 -13.81 -13.67
N ALA A 176 -7.39 -13.53 -12.55
CA ALA A 176 -8.07 -13.43 -11.26
C ALA A 176 -8.64 -12.01 -11.08
N GLU A 177 -9.88 -11.92 -10.63
CA GLU A 177 -10.44 -10.68 -10.11
C GLU A 177 -10.42 -10.76 -8.58
N LEU A 178 -9.64 -9.88 -7.94
CA LEU A 178 -9.34 -9.95 -6.51
C LEU A 178 -10.15 -8.99 -5.66
N TYR A 179 -10.96 -8.12 -6.27
CA TYR A 179 -11.81 -7.14 -5.58
C TYR A 179 -12.46 -7.65 -4.30
N ARG A 180 -13.15 -8.80 -4.37
CA ARG A 180 -13.85 -9.41 -3.23
C ARG A 180 -12.89 -9.77 -2.09
N TYR A 181 -11.73 -10.33 -2.41
CA TYR A 181 -10.81 -10.93 -1.44
C TYR A 181 -9.93 -9.89 -0.74
N VAL A 182 -9.66 -8.75 -1.37
CA VAL A 182 -8.84 -7.69 -0.76
C VAL A 182 -9.66 -6.74 0.13
N ARG A 183 -10.99 -6.68 -0.07
CA ARG A 183 -11.88 -5.77 0.66
C ARG A 183 -12.53 -6.39 1.90
N THR A 184 -12.58 -7.73 1.99
CA THR A 184 -13.13 -8.44 3.15
C THR A 184 -12.06 -9.29 3.83
N GLU A 185 -12.27 -9.56 5.12
CA GLU A 185 -11.44 -10.54 5.83
C GLU A 185 -11.61 -11.93 5.22
N LEU A 186 -10.49 -12.59 4.92
CA LEU A 186 -10.48 -13.92 4.33
C LEU A 186 -10.91 -14.98 5.33
N ARG A 187 -11.65 -15.97 4.83
CA ARG A 187 -12.01 -17.19 5.55
C ARG A 187 -11.37 -18.38 4.87
N SER A 188 -10.92 -19.38 5.65
CA SER A 188 -10.32 -20.61 5.10
C SER A 188 -11.27 -21.42 4.19
N THR A 189 -12.57 -21.18 4.33
CA THR A 189 -13.64 -21.78 3.50
C THR A 189 -13.85 -21.05 2.17
N ASP A 190 -13.31 -19.85 2.01
CA ASP A 190 -13.49 -19.08 0.78
C ASP A 190 -12.92 -19.85 -0.43
N ARG A 191 -13.54 -19.63 -1.58
CA ARG A 191 -13.16 -20.23 -2.85
C ARG A 191 -13.16 -19.16 -3.91
N TYR A 192 -12.33 -19.35 -4.94
CA TYR A 192 -12.32 -18.44 -6.06
C TYR A 192 -13.67 -18.51 -6.81
N VAL A 193 -14.37 -17.38 -6.81
CA VAL A 193 -15.53 -17.08 -7.63
C VAL A 193 -15.07 -16.20 -8.78
N HIS A 194 -15.29 -16.66 -10.01
CA HIS A 194 -15.01 -15.83 -11.18
C HIS A 194 -16.12 -14.81 -11.37
N GLU A 195 -15.77 -13.53 -11.22
CA GLU A 195 -16.67 -12.40 -11.42
C GLU A 195 -16.06 -11.46 -12.46
N LYS A 196 -16.90 -10.93 -13.36
CA LYS A 196 -16.53 -9.84 -14.26
C LYS A 196 -17.03 -8.54 -13.66
N LEU A 197 -16.10 -7.65 -13.31
CA LEU A 197 -16.39 -6.37 -12.68
C LEU A 197 -15.88 -5.21 -13.56
N PRO A 198 -16.46 -4.01 -13.44
CA PRO A 198 -16.09 -2.87 -14.26
C PRO A 198 -14.65 -2.40 -14.04
N ARG A 199 -14.10 -1.81 -15.10
CA ARG A 199 -12.77 -1.19 -15.19
C ARG A 199 -12.93 0.19 -15.79
N ASP A 200 -13.05 1.17 -14.93
CA ASP A 200 -13.11 2.56 -15.35
C ASP A 200 -11.74 3.01 -15.87
N ALA A 201 -11.75 4.00 -16.77
CA ALA A 201 -10.51 4.66 -17.20
C ALA A 201 -9.82 5.38 -16.02
N ASP A 202 -10.63 5.92 -15.11
CA ASP A 202 -10.18 6.51 -13.85
C ASP A 202 -10.44 5.55 -12.69
N GLU A 203 -9.48 4.65 -12.45
CA GLU A 203 -9.59 3.61 -11.42
C GLU A 203 -9.42 4.16 -9.99
N LEU A 204 -8.80 5.34 -9.82
CA LEU A 204 -8.35 5.85 -8.52
C LEU A 204 -9.24 7.00 -8.03
N ASN A 205 -9.59 7.00 -6.75
CA ASN A 205 -10.16 8.16 -6.08
C ASN A 205 -9.09 9.22 -5.75
N PHE A 206 -9.50 10.37 -5.21
CA PHE A 206 -8.58 11.49 -5.03
C PHE A 206 -7.44 11.19 -4.05
N ILE A 207 -7.71 10.49 -2.94
CA ILE A 207 -6.65 10.09 -1.99
C ILE A 207 -5.68 9.12 -2.64
N GLU A 208 -6.17 8.15 -3.40
CA GLU A 208 -5.33 7.18 -4.10
C GLU A 208 -4.44 7.85 -5.15
N LYS A 209 -4.97 8.83 -5.89
CA LYS A 209 -4.16 9.62 -6.83
C LYS A 209 -3.00 10.34 -6.13
N ILE A 210 -3.23 10.90 -4.95
CA ILE A 210 -2.15 11.50 -4.14
C ILE A 210 -1.11 10.44 -3.77
N LEU A 211 -1.56 9.31 -3.20
CA LEU A 211 -0.68 8.26 -2.71
C LEU A 211 0.17 7.62 -3.82
N VAL A 212 -0.43 7.44 -4.99
CA VAL A 212 0.19 6.73 -6.13
C VAL A 212 1.02 7.66 -6.99
N HIS A 213 0.53 8.86 -7.31
CA HIS A 213 1.15 9.73 -8.31
C HIS A 213 1.93 10.90 -7.73
N ALA A 214 1.68 11.29 -6.47
CA ALA A 214 2.13 12.59 -5.99
C ALA A 214 3.20 12.53 -4.88
N ALA A 215 3.60 11.34 -4.42
CA ALA A 215 4.63 11.19 -3.40
C ALA A 215 6.00 11.68 -3.89
N LEU A 216 6.60 12.62 -3.17
CA LEU A 216 7.87 13.24 -3.51
C LEU A 216 9.07 12.33 -3.18
N PRO A 217 10.15 12.36 -3.99
CA PRO A 217 11.38 11.62 -3.71
C PRO A 217 12.27 12.28 -2.64
N GLU A 218 11.79 13.35 -2.00
CA GLU A 218 12.50 14.06 -0.93
C GLU A 218 11.54 14.83 -0.01
N ARG A 219 12.03 15.16 1.18
CA ARG A 219 11.32 16.01 2.15
C ARG A 219 11.55 17.47 1.81
N ILE A 220 10.54 18.31 2.02
CA ILE A 220 10.67 19.77 1.83
C ILE A 220 11.10 20.39 3.16
N GLU A 221 12.38 20.75 3.26
CA GLU A 221 12.96 21.29 4.49
C GLU A 221 12.34 22.64 4.90
N GLY A 222 12.06 22.80 6.20
CA GLY A 222 11.67 24.07 6.80
C GLY A 222 10.26 24.59 6.46
N ALA A 223 9.55 23.94 5.55
CA ALA A 223 8.19 24.34 5.15
C ALA A 223 7.08 23.69 6.01
N LEU A 224 7.34 22.50 6.55
CA LEU A 224 6.38 21.70 7.31
C LEU A 224 7.09 21.03 8.50
N PRO A 225 6.35 20.58 9.53
CA PRO A 225 6.94 19.81 10.61
C PRO A 225 7.48 18.50 10.03
N ALA A 226 8.60 18.03 10.54
CA ALA A 226 9.24 16.80 10.04
C ALA A 226 9.35 15.79 11.19
N ALA A 227 9.20 14.50 10.88
CA ALA A 227 9.59 13.47 11.83
C ALA A 227 11.12 13.40 11.89
N LYS A 228 11.68 13.03 13.05
CA LYS A 228 13.11 12.65 13.08
C LYS A 228 13.28 11.40 12.22
N LEU A 229 14.33 11.35 11.41
CA LEU A 229 14.62 10.18 10.57
C LEU A 229 14.63 8.91 11.43
N GLY A 230 13.86 7.90 11.03
CA GLY A 230 13.74 6.62 11.74
C GLY A 230 12.83 6.64 12.98
N SER A 231 12.20 7.75 13.33
CA SER A 231 11.24 7.83 14.46
C SER A 231 9.78 7.63 14.05
N GLY A 232 9.51 7.62 12.75
CA GLY A 232 8.16 7.58 12.18
C GLY A 232 8.20 7.58 10.66
N ILE A 233 7.09 7.96 10.04
CA ILE A 233 6.99 8.28 8.61
C ILE A 233 6.90 9.78 8.40
N ASP A 234 7.53 10.27 7.34
CA ASP A 234 7.46 11.64 6.87
C ASP A 234 7.52 11.64 5.34
N VAL A 235 6.33 11.69 4.73
CA VAL A 235 6.15 11.64 3.28
C VAL A 235 5.49 12.92 2.81
N HIS A 236 6.15 13.62 1.89
CA HIS A 236 5.61 14.80 1.24
C HIS A 236 4.92 14.42 -0.07
N TYR A 237 3.83 15.10 -0.36
CA TYR A 237 3.03 14.92 -1.57
C TYR A 237 2.83 16.26 -2.26
N ALA A 238 3.09 16.33 -3.57
CA ALA A 238 2.61 17.46 -4.35
C ALA A 238 1.09 17.39 -4.52
N ARG A 239 0.44 18.51 -4.84
CA ARG A 239 -0.95 18.47 -5.28
C ARG A 239 -1.03 17.88 -6.71
N PRO A 240 -1.77 16.77 -6.91
CA PRO A 240 -2.02 16.28 -8.26
C PRO A 240 -2.89 17.28 -9.04
N ASP A 241 -2.67 17.38 -10.36
CA ASP A 241 -3.44 18.07 -11.41
C ASP A 241 -4.47 19.12 -10.94
N ASP A 242 -4.36 20.38 -11.41
CA ASP A 242 -5.21 21.56 -11.08
C ASP A 242 -4.65 22.56 -10.04
N GLY A 243 -3.57 22.20 -9.34
CA GLY A 243 -2.96 23.03 -8.30
C GLY A 243 -1.83 23.96 -8.76
N HIS A 244 -1.42 24.89 -7.89
CA HIS A 244 -0.19 25.65 -8.07
C HIS A 244 1.02 24.70 -7.96
N ASP A 245 2.11 24.96 -8.69
CA ASP A 245 3.33 24.12 -8.67
C ASP A 245 3.97 23.97 -7.27
N GLU A 246 3.60 24.87 -6.37
CA GLU A 246 4.07 25.01 -4.99
C GLU A 246 3.17 24.34 -3.96
N ASP A 247 2.00 23.84 -4.38
CA ASP A 247 1.03 23.20 -3.51
C ASP A 247 1.52 21.81 -3.11
N HIS A 248 1.63 21.59 -1.80
CA HIS A 248 2.06 20.31 -1.24
C HIS A 248 1.48 20.07 0.15
N ALA A 249 1.54 18.82 0.59
CA ALA A 249 1.17 18.35 1.91
C ALA A 249 2.23 17.40 2.44
N ALA A 250 2.38 17.28 3.76
CA ALA A 250 3.17 16.24 4.40
C ALA A 250 2.28 15.36 5.26
N LEU A 251 2.40 14.04 5.07
CA LEU A 251 1.90 13.04 6.01
C LEU A 251 3.04 12.71 6.97
N ILE A 252 2.86 13.09 8.22
CA ILE A 252 3.83 12.81 9.29
C ILE A 252 3.12 11.95 10.32
N ALA A 253 3.69 10.80 10.66
CA ALA A 253 3.18 9.99 11.75
C ALA A 253 4.31 9.32 12.50
N ASP A 254 4.17 9.24 13.82
CA ASP A 254 5.07 8.53 14.72
C ASP A 254 4.26 7.78 15.77
N ARG A 255 4.91 7.24 16.81
CA ARG A 255 4.20 6.51 17.88
C ARG A 255 3.21 7.37 18.67
N THR A 256 3.32 8.68 18.63
CA THR A 256 2.51 9.63 19.40
C THR A 256 1.25 10.07 18.64
N GLY A 257 1.31 10.14 17.32
CA GLY A 257 0.19 10.59 16.52
C GLY A 257 0.47 10.64 15.02
N ALA A 258 -0.54 11.10 14.28
CA ALA A 258 -0.45 11.33 12.85
C ALA A 258 -1.00 12.72 12.52
N GLN A 259 -0.40 13.39 11.55
CA GLN A 259 -0.83 14.69 11.06
C GLN A 259 -0.69 14.79 9.53
N ILE A 260 -1.58 15.58 8.94
CA ILE A 260 -1.44 16.13 7.59
C ILE A 260 -1.18 17.62 7.74
N ALA A 261 0.02 18.04 7.35
CA ALA A 261 0.44 19.44 7.38
C ALA A 261 0.47 20.01 5.97
N THR A 262 -0.04 21.23 5.79
CA THR A 262 0.06 21.97 4.52
C THR A 262 0.49 23.41 4.77
N PRO A 263 1.20 24.08 3.83
CA PRO A 263 1.38 25.53 3.92
C PRO A 263 0.01 26.24 3.96
N ALA A 264 -0.10 27.39 4.62
CA ALA A 264 -1.36 28.11 4.78
C ALA A 264 -2.02 28.46 3.43
N ARG A 265 -1.19 28.81 2.43
CA ARG A 265 -1.64 29.03 1.04
C ARG A 265 -2.29 27.81 0.38
N CYS A 266 -2.03 26.60 0.89
CA CYS A 266 -2.54 25.33 0.36
C CYS A 266 -3.84 24.88 1.04
N ALA A 267 -4.57 25.77 1.73
CA ALA A 267 -5.79 25.43 2.47
C ALA A 267 -6.86 24.73 1.61
N GLY A 268 -6.94 25.05 0.31
CA GLY A 268 -7.84 24.36 -0.63
C GLY A 268 -7.46 22.90 -0.85
N PHE A 269 -6.16 22.59 -0.94
CA PHE A 269 -5.67 21.21 -1.08
C PHE A 269 -5.99 20.40 0.17
N ARG A 270 -5.71 20.97 1.35
CA ARG A 270 -6.04 20.37 2.64
C ARG A 270 -7.54 20.06 2.76
N ARG A 271 -8.40 21.02 2.41
CA ARG A 271 -9.85 20.84 2.44
C ARG A 271 -10.31 19.70 1.53
N LYS A 272 -9.76 19.60 0.32
CA LYS A 272 -10.07 18.51 -0.63
C LYS A 272 -9.67 17.14 -0.06
N ILE A 273 -8.53 17.04 0.63
CA ILE A 273 -8.11 15.82 1.35
C ILE A 273 -9.11 15.49 2.48
N GLU A 274 -9.46 16.48 3.32
CA GLU A 274 -10.41 16.30 4.43
C GLU A 274 -11.79 15.85 3.95
N ASP A 275 -12.29 16.46 2.88
CA ASP A 275 -13.60 16.17 2.30
C ASP A 275 -13.65 14.78 1.68
N GLU A 276 -12.60 14.37 0.95
CA GLU A 276 -12.51 13.03 0.37
C GLU A 276 -12.42 11.95 1.45
N LEU A 277 -11.59 12.15 2.48
CA LEU A 277 -11.52 11.22 3.61
C LEU A 277 -12.87 11.10 4.34
N ARG A 278 -13.61 12.20 4.45
CA ARG A 278 -14.96 12.22 5.04
C ARG A 278 -15.95 11.47 4.16
N HIS A 279 -15.90 11.68 2.85
CA HIS A 279 -16.75 11.01 1.86
C HIS A 279 -16.56 9.49 1.92
N LEU A 280 -15.32 9.02 2.00
CA LEU A 280 -14.96 7.60 2.14
C LEU A 280 -15.28 7.01 3.53
N GLY A 281 -15.78 7.84 4.46
CA GLY A 281 -16.13 7.42 5.81
C GLY A 281 -14.93 7.03 6.68
N LEU A 282 -13.71 7.35 6.26
CA LEU A 282 -12.48 7.07 7.01
C LEU A 282 -12.43 8.00 8.22
N ARG A 283 -12.70 7.46 9.42
CA ARG A 283 -12.73 8.27 10.65
C ARG A 283 -11.31 8.66 11.06
N TYR A 284 -10.96 9.90 10.78
CA TYR A 284 -9.66 10.52 11.07
C TYR A 284 -9.63 11.27 12.40
N ALA A 285 -10.42 10.87 13.40
CA ALA A 285 -10.54 11.58 14.69
C ALA A 285 -9.21 11.74 15.46
N ARG A 286 -8.15 11.03 15.05
CA ARG A 286 -6.78 11.14 15.59
C ARG A 286 -5.76 11.70 14.60
N LEU A 287 -6.18 12.06 13.39
CA LEU A 287 -5.35 12.72 12.39
C LEU A 287 -5.50 14.23 12.56
N GLN A 288 -4.40 14.91 12.84
CA GLN A 288 -4.41 16.36 12.97
C GLN A 288 -4.21 17.02 11.61
N PHE A 289 -5.00 18.05 11.31
CA PHE A 289 -4.84 18.86 10.11
C PHE A 289 -4.25 20.21 10.48
N THR A 290 -3.00 20.47 10.08
CA THR A 290 -2.27 21.68 10.47
C THR A 290 -1.96 22.54 9.25
N SER A 291 -2.00 23.85 9.46
CA SER A 291 -1.54 24.83 8.48
C SER A 291 -0.30 25.53 9.02
N VAL A 292 0.79 25.49 8.27
CA VAL A 292 2.05 26.15 8.63
C VAL A 292 2.15 27.47 7.88
N PRO A 293 2.65 28.55 8.50
CA PRO A 293 2.88 29.83 7.83
C PRO A 293 3.64 29.72 6.50
#